data_AF-A0A843IXJ1-F1
#
_entry.id   AF-A0A843IXJ1-F1
#
_cell.length_a   1.000
_cell.length_b   1.000
_cell.length_c   1.000
_cell.angle_alpha   90.00
_cell.angle_beta   90.00
_cell.angle_gamma   90.00
#
_symmetry.space_group_name_H-M   'P 1'
#
loop_
_entity.id
_entity.type
_entity.pdbx_description
1 polymer ?
#
loop_
_entity_poly.entity_id
_entity_poly.type
_entity_poly.pdbx_seq_one_letter_code
_entity_poly.pdbx_strand_id
1 'polypeptide(L)'
;MNIIIVGAGKVGSAVAEILSSKNDVMVIEEDTTIAEKIKSQFNVSIFNESGTNPKVLEEAIIRHQAEIIISTVSKDADNLFICMMSKQIKPEITTISRIRDPDYMVMDKYPIVDKIFSPELLSAKILSSLALLENAVDFESFESIGMSLATFLVTKDNSPVIGKVPIGLQCPEGSQIIAVLRGDSLILDCETIEIRMADQLFVLGTPEGISGFNQMMGVKRTASDFIILGATVIGIQTARLLESKKRYVKLIDADSALCRKLARQFSTVKIINGNTVDPHLLRMENVSRADVLL
;
A
#
# COMPACT_ATOMS: atom_id res chain seq x y z
N MET A 1 8.43 24.63 -2.99
CA MET A 1 9.69 23.95 -2.67
C MET A 1 10.32 23.45 -3.96
N ASN A 2 11.64 23.29 -3.98
CA ASN A 2 12.36 22.74 -5.13
C ASN A 2 12.62 21.26 -4.90
N ILE A 3 11.98 20.42 -5.71
CA ILE A 3 11.95 18.96 -5.52
C ILE A 3 12.57 18.29 -6.75
N ILE A 4 13.51 17.38 -6.53
CA ILE A 4 14.01 16.48 -7.58
C ILE A 4 13.38 15.11 -7.40
N ILE A 5 12.84 14.53 -8.47
CA ILE A 5 12.39 13.15 -8.53
C ILE A 5 13.33 12.39 -9.46
N VAL A 6 13.93 11.31 -8.97
CA VAL A 6 14.85 10.47 -9.75
C VAL A 6 14.16 9.16 -10.12
N GLY A 7 14.05 8.91 -11.42
CA GLY A 7 13.24 7.83 -11.98
C GLY A 7 11.77 8.21 -12.04
N ALA A 8 11.19 7.96 -13.21
CA ALA A 8 9.88 8.45 -13.58
C ALA A 8 8.98 7.33 -14.12
N GLY A 9 9.23 6.11 -13.65
CA GLY A 9 8.28 5.00 -13.79
C GLY A 9 6.95 5.28 -13.08
N LYS A 10 6.14 4.24 -12.87
CA LYS A 10 4.77 4.39 -12.33
C LYS A 10 4.70 5.24 -11.03
N VAL A 11 5.61 4.99 -10.09
CA VAL A 11 5.64 5.70 -8.80
C VAL A 11 6.15 7.14 -8.99
N GLY A 12 7.29 7.33 -9.63
CA GLY A 12 7.85 8.67 -9.87
C GLY A 12 6.91 9.59 -10.65
N SER A 13 6.22 9.05 -11.67
CA SER A 13 5.18 9.77 -12.42
C SER A 13 4.03 10.24 -11.52
N ALA A 14 3.48 9.35 -10.69
CA ALA A 14 2.37 9.70 -9.80
C ALA A 14 2.79 10.73 -8.74
N VAL A 15 4.02 10.62 -8.22
CA VAL A 15 4.58 11.62 -7.29
C VAL A 15 4.77 12.97 -7.99
N ALA A 16 5.27 12.98 -9.23
CA ALA A 16 5.44 14.19 -10.02
C ALA A 16 4.09 14.88 -10.30
N GLU A 17 3.07 14.12 -10.67
CA GLU A 17 1.71 14.62 -10.90
C GLU A 17 1.17 15.37 -9.67
N ILE A 18 1.23 14.74 -8.49
CA ILE A 18 0.71 15.33 -7.25
C ILE A 18 1.50 16.59 -6.86
N LEU A 19 2.84 16.51 -6.89
CA LEU A 19 3.71 17.55 -6.35
C LEU A 19 3.87 18.76 -7.28
N SER A 20 3.82 18.56 -8.60
CA SER A 20 3.98 19.63 -9.60
C SER A 20 2.89 20.69 -9.56
N SER A 21 1.75 20.39 -8.94
CA SER A 21 0.65 21.34 -8.76
C SER A 21 0.98 22.53 -7.86
N LYS A 22 1.91 22.36 -6.90
CA LYS A 22 2.24 23.36 -5.86
C LYS A 22 3.73 23.57 -5.64
N ASN A 23 4.59 22.83 -6.34
CA ASN A 23 6.04 22.83 -6.15
C ASN A 23 6.76 22.90 -7.49
N ASP A 24 8.01 23.38 -7.46
CA ASP A 24 8.89 23.33 -8.62
C ASP A 24 9.59 21.97 -8.67
N VAL A 25 9.18 21.15 -9.63
CA VAL A 25 9.60 19.75 -9.73
C VAL A 25 10.49 19.57 -10.94
N MET A 26 11.70 19.04 -10.70
CA MET A 26 12.59 18.51 -11.72
C MET A 26 12.57 16.98 -11.66
N VAL A 27 12.43 16.33 -12.81
CA VAL A 27 12.48 14.89 -12.95
C VAL A 27 13.75 14.49 -13.70
N ILE A 28 14.54 13.59 -13.11
CA ILE A 28 15.68 12.94 -13.77
C ILE A 28 15.23 11.58 -14.28
N GLU A 29 15.23 11.38 -15.59
CA GLU A 29 14.79 10.14 -16.23
C GLU A 29 15.65 9.84 -17.46
N GLU A 30 16.24 8.66 -17.52
CA GLU A 30 17.14 8.25 -18.61
C GLU A 30 16.38 7.81 -19.85
N ASP A 31 15.20 7.18 -19.70
CA ASP A 31 14.39 6.76 -20.83
C ASP A 31 13.70 7.97 -21.47
N THR A 32 14.14 8.33 -22.67
CA THR A 32 13.62 9.48 -23.43
C THR A 32 12.10 9.38 -23.66
N THR A 33 11.56 8.18 -23.86
CA THR A 33 10.12 7.98 -24.08
C THR A 33 9.32 8.31 -22.82
N ILE A 34 9.80 7.86 -21.66
CA ILE A 34 9.18 8.16 -20.36
C ILE A 34 9.31 9.66 -20.04
N ALA A 35 10.49 10.23 -20.28
CA ALA A 35 10.79 11.63 -20.04
C ALA A 35 9.89 12.58 -20.86
N GLU A 36 9.73 12.30 -22.16
CA GLU A 36 8.85 13.07 -23.05
C GLU A 36 7.39 12.95 -22.62
N LYS A 37 6.94 11.74 -22.25
CA LYS A 37 5.57 11.52 -21.77
C LYS A 37 5.28 12.40 -20.56
N ILE A 38 6.14 12.38 -19.55
CA ILE A 38 5.95 13.16 -18.31
C ILE A 38 5.98 14.65 -18.58
N LYS A 39 6.92 15.12 -19.42
CA LYS A 39 6.99 16.53 -19.84
C LYS A 39 5.70 17.00 -20.51
N SER A 40 5.06 16.14 -21.29
CA SER A 40 3.81 16.46 -21.99
C SER A 40 2.59 16.45 -21.06
N GLN A 41 2.64 15.71 -19.96
CA GLN A 41 1.51 15.50 -19.06
C GLN A 41 1.50 16.46 -17.87
N PHE A 42 2.68 16.85 -17.37
CA PHE A 42 2.81 17.59 -16.12
C PHE A 42 3.71 18.82 -16.27
N ASN A 43 3.48 19.83 -15.44
CA ASN A 43 4.29 21.04 -15.41
C ASN A 43 5.59 20.79 -14.62
N VAL A 44 6.54 20.06 -15.23
CA VAL A 44 7.82 19.70 -14.62
C VAL A 44 8.99 19.98 -15.56
N SER A 45 10.15 20.27 -14.97
CA SER A 45 11.42 20.29 -15.71
C SER A 45 11.96 18.87 -15.86
N ILE A 46 12.50 18.54 -17.03
CA ILE A 46 13.11 17.22 -17.29
C ILE A 46 14.60 17.37 -17.44
N PHE A 47 15.35 16.51 -16.74
CA PHE A 47 16.77 16.28 -16.98
C PHE A 47 16.93 14.85 -17.51
N ASN A 48 17.03 14.70 -18.84
CA ASN A 48 17.06 13.39 -19.50
C ASN A 48 18.45 12.75 -19.44
N GLU A 49 18.83 12.27 -18.26
CA GLU A 49 20.12 11.67 -17.97
C GLU A 49 19.94 10.56 -16.93
N SER A 50 20.98 9.73 -16.75
CA SER A 50 20.93 8.70 -15.70
C SER A 50 21.12 9.31 -14.32
N GLY A 51 20.09 9.19 -13.47
CA GLY A 51 20.13 9.65 -12.09
C GLY A 51 21.09 8.88 -11.18
N THR A 52 21.68 7.78 -11.66
CA THR A 52 22.75 7.07 -10.93
C THR A 52 24.14 7.66 -11.20
N ASN A 53 24.27 8.63 -12.11
CA ASN A 53 25.53 9.32 -12.37
C ASN A 53 25.74 10.45 -11.34
N PRO A 54 26.79 10.41 -10.50
CA PRO A 54 27.04 11.43 -9.49
C PRO A 54 27.15 12.86 -10.04
N LYS A 55 27.73 13.03 -11.23
CA LYS A 55 27.88 14.37 -11.84
C LYS A 55 26.52 14.95 -12.25
N VAL A 56 25.63 14.10 -12.76
CA VAL A 56 24.26 14.49 -13.11
C VAL A 56 23.48 14.87 -11.86
N LEU A 57 23.58 14.07 -10.79
CA LEU A 57 22.95 14.39 -9.50
C LEU A 57 23.46 15.72 -8.94
N GLU A 58 24.77 15.94 -8.93
CA GLU A 58 25.38 17.18 -8.44
C GLU A 58 24.90 18.39 -9.25
N GLU A 59 24.96 18.29 -10.58
CA GLU A 59 24.47 19.31 -11.49
C GLU A 59 22.98 19.62 -11.27
N ALA A 60 22.15 18.58 -11.14
CA ALA A 60 20.72 18.72 -10.92
C ALA A 60 20.42 19.41 -9.57
N ILE A 61 21.05 18.94 -8.48
CA ILE A 61 20.85 19.48 -7.12
C ILE A 61 21.24 20.95 -7.07
N ILE A 62 22.37 21.33 -7.67
CA ILE A 62 22.88 22.71 -7.68
C ILE A 62 22.00 23.59 -8.57
N ARG A 63 21.70 23.17 -9.81
CA ARG A 63 20.89 23.97 -10.75
C ARG A 63 19.47 24.19 -10.25
N HIS A 64 18.86 23.15 -9.67
CA HIS A 64 17.50 23.21 -9.16
C HIS A 64 17.40 23.79 -7.74
N GLN A 65 18.54 24.04 -7.06
CA GLN A 65 18.56 24.44 -5.65
C GLN A 65 17.72 23.50 -4.78
N ALA A 66 17.81 22.19 -5.03
CA ALA A 66 16.85 21.21 -4.51
C ALA A 66 16.86 21.13 -2.97
N GLU A 67 15.67 21.14 -2.38
CA GLU A 67 15.46 20.98 -0.93
C GLU A 67 15.12 19.52 -0.59
N ILE A 68 14.48 18.82 -1.53
CA ILE A 68 14.07 17.43 -1.40
C ILE A 68 14.51 16.66 -2.65
N ILE A 69 15.02 15.45 -2.44
CA ILE A 69 15.17 14.45 -3.50
C ILE A 69 14.36 13.19 -3.18
N ILE A 70 13.62 12.71 -4.17
CA ILE A 70 12.80 11.50 -4.08
C ILE A 70 13.31 10.50 -5.11
N SER A 71 13.88 9.38 -4.64
CA SER A 71 14.42 8.34 -5.52
C SER A 71 13.45 7.19 -5.68
N THR A 72 13.03 6.93 -6.92
CA THR A 72 12.02 5.92 -7.26
C THR A 72 12.42 4.99 -8.42
N VAL A 73 13.73 4.91 -8.71
CA VAL A 73 14.28 4.02 -9.74
C VAL A 73 14.03 2.55 -9.41
N SER A 74 14.26 1.70 -10.41
CA SER A 74 13.84 0.31 -10.36
C SER A 74 14.61 -0.55 -9.36
N LYS A 75 15.85 -0.23 -8.99
CA LYS A 75 16.67 -1.01 -8.06
C LYS A 75 16.80 -0.31 -6.71
N ASP A 76 16.58 -1.04 -5.63
CA ASP A 76 16.63 -0.48 -4.27
C ASP A 76 18.04 0.01 -3.90
N ALA A 77 19.09 -0.70 -4.32
CA ALA A 77 20.47 -0.27 -4.14
C ALA A 77 20.77 1.07 -4.82
N ASP A 78 20.22 1.31 -6.02
CA ASP A 78 20.40 2.57 -6.74
C ASP A 78 19.63 3.69 -6.04
N ASN A 79 18.42 3.42 -5.52
CA ASN A 79 17.66 4.41 -4.75
C ASN A 79 18.44 4.88 -3.50
N LEU A 80 19.02 3.92 -2.76
CA LEU A 80 19.87 4.22 -1.61
C LEU A 80 21.13 4.99 -2.00
N PHE A 81 21.80 4.57 -3.08
CA PHE A 81 22.99 5.25 -3.60
C PHE A 81 22.69 6.71 -3.96
N ILE A 82 21.59 6.96 -4.67
CA ILE A 82 21.15 8.30 -5.05
C ILE A 82 20.95 9.17 -3.79
N CYS A 83 20.26 8.66 -2.77
CA CYS A 83 20.03 9.39 -1.54
C CYS A 83 21.35 9.67 -0.79
N MET A 84 22.23 8.68 -0.69
CA MET A 84 23.55 8.81 -0.07
C MET A 84 24.40 9.87 -0.77
N MET A 85 24.50 9.82 -2.10
CA MET A 85 25.24 10.78 -2.88
C MET A 85 24.66 12.18 -2.76
N SER A 86 23.33 12.30 -2.75
CA SER A 86 22.66 13.59 -2.56
C SER A 86 23.00 14.24 -1.23
N LYS A 87 23.05 13.46 -0.14
CA LYS A 87 23.52 13.94 1.18
C LYS A 87 25.00 14.35 1.17
N GLN A 88 25.84 13.64 0.42
CA GLN A 88 27.25 14.02 0.28
C GLN A 88 27.41 15.36 -0.47
N ILE A 89 26.59 15.59 -1.51
CA ILE A 89 26.59 16.81 -2.31
C ILE A 89 26.00 17.99 -1.52
N LYS A 90 24.87 17.76 -0.83
CA LYS A 90 24.13 18.77 -0.07
C LYS A 90 23.65 18.18 1.26
N PRO A 91 24.41 18.33 2.36
CA PRO A 91 24.11 17.67 3.65
C PRO A 91 22.70 17.92 4.21
N GLU A 92 22.15 19.11 3.95
CA GLU A 92 20.83 19.55 4.40
C GLU A 92 19.67 19.08 3.51
N ILE A 93 19.94 18.46 2.34
CA ILE A 93 18.87 17.99 1.46
C ILE A 93 18.06 16.90 2.16
N THR A 94 16.74 16.96 2.06
CA THR A 94 15.87 15.88 2.55
C THR A 94 15.82 14.76 1.52
N THR A 95 16.18 13.54 1.91
CA THR A 95 16.18 12.37 1.03
C THR A 95 15.02 11.42 1.33
N ILE A 96 14.30 11.03 0.28
CA ILE A 96 13.19 10.08 0.36
C ILE A 96 13.46 8.94 -0.64
N SER A 97 13.57 7.71 -0.14
CA SER A 97 13.87 6.54 -0.98
C SER A 97 12.70 5.59 -1.05
N ARG A 98 12.33 5.18 -2.28
CA ARG A 98 11.49 3.99 -2.48
C ARG A 98 12.33 2.75 -2.20
N ILE A 99 11.81 1.85 -1.37
CA ILE A 99 12.38 0.52 -1.15
C ILE A 99 11.30 -0.53 -1.36
N ARG A 100 11.57 -1.48 -2.25
CA ARG A 100 10.66 -2.58 -2.55
C ARG A 100 10.99 -3.80 -1.71
N ASP A 101 12.25 -4.19 -1.64
CA ASP A 101 12.68 -5.36 -0.87
C ASP A 101 12.87 -5.01 0.62
N PRO A 102 12.10 -5.65 1.53
CA PRO A 102 12.21 -5.45 2.97
C PRO A 102 13.60 -5.71 3.55
N ASP A 103 14.41 -6.54 2.90
CA ASP A 103 15.78 -6.81 3.35
C ASP A 103 16.66 -5.54 3.29
N TYR A 104 16.28 -4.54 2.47
CA TYR A 104 16.94 -3.23 2.42
C TYR A 104 16.45 -2.25 3.51
N MET A 105 15.39 -2.57 4.25
CA MET A 105 14.88 -1.73 5.35
C MET A 105 15.69 -1.85 6.66
N VAL A 106 16.69 -2.74 6.71
CA VAL A 106 17.63 -2.86 7.85
C VAL A 106 18.35 -1.52 8.18
N MET A 107 18.29 -0.59 7.24
CA MET A 107 18.77 0.79 7.28
C MET A 107 18.19 1.67 8.42
N ASP A 108 17.10 1.28 9.09
CA ASP A 108 16.64 1.99 10.30
C ASP A 108 17.71 2.07 11.40
N LYS A 109 18.72 1.18 11.34
CA LYS A 109 19.89 1.19 12.23
C LYS A 109 21.03 2.10 11.76
N TYR A 110 21.06 2.49 10.49
CA TYR A 110 22.11 3.31 9.86
C TYR A 110 21.46 4.30 8.88
N PRO A 111 20.91 5.44 9.37
CA PRO A 111 20.11 6.33 8.55
C PRO A 111 20.98 7.08 7.53
N ILE A 112 21.17 6.49 6.36
CA ILE A 112 21.78 7.12 5.17
C ILE A 112 20.70 7.88 4.36
N VAL A 113 19.43 7.62 4.64
CA VAL A 113 18.26 8.24 4.02
C VAL A 113 17.35 8.80 5.11
N ASP A 114 16.79 10.00 4.93
CA ASP A 114 15.93 10.61 5.95
C ASP A 114 14.58 9.90 6.06
N LYS A 115 14.01 9.46 4.92
CA LYS A 115 12.73 8.75 4.86
C LYS A 115 12.74 7.61 3.85
N ILE A 116 12.15 6.48 4.24
CA ILE A 116 11.92 5.34 3.35
C ILE A 116 10.42 5.16 3.19
N PHE A 117 10.00 4.81 1.98
CA PHE A 117 8.63 4.36 1.73
C PHE A 117 8.64 3.10 0.86
N SER A 118 7.67 2.22 1.10
CA SER A 118 7.50 0.98 0.36
C SER A 118 6.04 0.81 -0.05
N PRO A 119 5.69 1.16 -1.30
CA PRO A 119 4.34 0.92 -1.81
C PRO A 119 3.92 -0.55 -1.68
N GLU A 120 4.86 -1.47 -1.85
CA GLU A 120 4.62 -2.91 -1.76
C GLU A 120 4.22 -3.33 -0.34
N LEU A 121 4.88 -2.80 0.70
CA LEU A 121 4.54 -3.09 2.09
C LEU A 121 3.23 -2.43 2.51
N LEU A 122 2.98 -1.20 2.07
CA LEU A 122 1.70 -0.53 2.31
C LEU A 122 0.55 -1.32 1.67
N SER A 123 0.73 -1.78 0.43
CA SER A 123 -0.24 -2.63 -0.25
C SER A 123 -0.48 -3.93 0.49
N ALA A 124 0.58 -4.61 0.95
CA ALA A 124 0.47 -5.83 1.73
C ALA A 124 -0.28 -5.63 3.06
N LYS A 125 -0.04 -4.50 3.75
CA LYS A 125 -0.78 -4.13 4.97
C LYS A 125 -2.27 -3.96 4.68
N ILE A 126 -2.62 -3.15 3.68
CA ILE A 126 -4.01 -2.91 3.28
C ILE A 126 -4.71 -4.22 2.89
N LEU A 127 -4.09 -5.01 2.01
CA LEU A 127 -4.63 -6.31 1.59
C LEU A 127 -4.83 -7.26 2.77
N SER A 128 -3.86 -7.35 3.69
CA SER A 128 -3.99 -8.19 4.88
C SER A 128 -5.11 -7.73 5.82
N SER A 129 -5.36 -6.42 5.92
CA SER A 129 -6.44 -5.87 6.74
C SER A 129 -7.80 -6.14 6.10
N LEU A 130 -7.96 -5.86 4.81
CA LEU A 130 -9.19 -6.15 4.07
C LEU A 130 -9.53 -7.64 4.06
N ALA A 131 -8.53 -8.50 3.88
CA ALA A 131 -8.70 -9.95 3.92
C ALA A 131 -9.25 -10.44 5.29
N LEU A 132 -9.04 -9.70 6.37
CA LEU A 132 -9.52 -10.06 7.71
C LEU A 132 -10.85 -9.40 8.08
N LEU A 133 -11.26 -8.36 7.36
CA LEU A 133 -12.45 -7.57 7.62
C LEU A 133 -13.51 -7.89 6.54
N GLU A 134 -14.31 -8.94 6.78
CA GLU A 134 -15.30 -9.46 5.82
C GLU A 134 -16.20 -8.39 5.18
N ASN A 135 -16.60 -7.37 5.96
CA ASN A 135 -17.51 -6.32 5.48
C ASN A 135 -16.80 -5.06 4.97
N ALA A 136 -15.46 -4.98 5.09
CA ALA A 136 -14.70 -3.80 4.67
C ALA A 136 -14.33 -3.87 3.19
N VAL A 137 -14.47 -2.75 2.51
CA VAL A 137 -14.09 -2.57 1.09
C VAL A 137 -12.90 -1.64 0.91
N ASP A 138 -12.60 -0.84 1.94
CA ASP A 138 -11.42 0.01 1.97
C ASP A 138 -10.88 0.13 3.40
N PHE A 139 -9.58 0.36 3.52
CA PHE A 139 -8.88 0.43 4.79
C PHE A 139 -7.62 1.29 4.70
N GLU A 140 -7.51 2.25 5.61
CA GLU A 140 -6.34 3.08 5.80
C GLU A 140 -5.93 3.09 7.28
N SER A 141 -4.62 3.04 7.55
CA SER A 141 -4.08 3.04 8.90
C SER A 141 -3.23 4.27 9.15
N PHE A 142 -3.48 4.93 10.29
CA PHE A 142 -2.73 6.08 10.77
C PHE A 142 -1.86 5.66 11.95
N GLU A 143 -0.72 5.05 11.66
CA GLU A 143 0.17 4.45 12.67
C GLU A 143 0.64 5.46 13.74
N SER A 144 0.84 6.73 13.36
CA SER A 144 1.30 7.79 14.27
C SER A 144 0.33 8.11 15.41
N ILE A 145 -0.96 7.84 15.22
CA ILE A 145 -2.03 8.13 16.18
C ILE A 145 -2.77 6.86 16.63
N GLY A 146 -2.34 5.68 16.18
CA GLY A 146 -2.94 4.40 16.57
C GLY A 146 -4.39 4.21 16.13
N MET A 147 -4.81 4.90 15.06
CA MET A 147 -6.17 4.82 14.51
C MET A 147 -6.18 4.26 13.10
N SER A 148 -7.34 3.83 12.63
CA SER A 148 -7.57 3.38 11.26
C SER A 148 -8.94 3.87 10.79
N LEU A 149 -9.04 4.12 9.49
CA LEU A 149 -10.28 4.40 8.79
C LEU A 149 -10.62 3.17 7.96
N ALA A 150 -11.80 2.60 8.19
CA ALA A 150 -12.31 1.49 7.39
C ALA A 150 -13.65 1.88 6.76
N THR A 151 -13.82 1.49 5.50
CA THR A 151 -15.07 1.70 4.77
C THR A 151 -15.82 0.38 4.71
N PHE A 152 -17.02 0.35 5.29
CA PHE A 152 -17.87 -0.84 5.35
C PHE A 152 -19.03 -0.73 4.36
N LEU A 153 -19.18 -1.72 3.48
CA LEU A 153 -20.30 -1.77 2.53
C LEU A 153 -21.52 -2.43 3.19
N VAL A 154 -22.64 -1.73 3.23
CA VAL A 154 -23.89 -2.27 3.77
C VAL A 154 -24.55 -3.18 2.73
N THR A 155 -24.52 -4.48 2.98
CA THR A 155 -25.18 -5.51 2.18
C THR A 155 -26.45 -6.00 2.86
N LYS A 156 -27.25 -6.81 2.15
CA LYS A 156 -28.47 -7.44 2.69
C LYS A 156 -28.24 -8.29 3.94
N ASP A 157 -27.02 -8.79 4.14
CA ASP A 157 -26.68 -9.66 5.27
C ASP A 157 -26.38 -8.83 6.54
N ASN A 158 -26.27 -7.49 6.42
CA ASN A 158 -25.99 -6.58 7.53
C ASN A 158 -27.29 -6.03 8.18
N SER A 159 -28.27 -6.91 8.41
CA SER A 159 -29.53 -6.56 9.08
C SER A 159 -29.38 -5.86 10.44
N PRO A 160 -28.29 -6.04 11.22
CA PRO A 160 -28.13 -5.32 12.49
C PRO A 160 -27.99 -3.81 12.36
N VAL A 161 -27.58 -3.29 11.19
CA VAL A 161 -27.35 -1.84 10.98
C VAL A 161 -28.36 -1.20 10.03
N ILE A 162 -28.98 -1.96 9.12
CA ILE A 162 -29.97 -1.44 8.17
C ILE A 162 -31.17 -0.87 8.92
N GLY A 163 -31.59 0.33 8.53
CA GLY A 163 -32.74 1.02 9.11
C GLY A 163 -32.44 1.72 10.44
N LYS A 164 -31.20 1.66 10.93
CA LYS A 164 -30.77 2.37 12.13
C LYS A 164 -30.11 3.69 11.79
N VAL A 165 -30.07 4.58 12.78
CA VAL A 165 -29.35 5.85 12.72
C VAL A 165 -28.04 5.73 13.53
N PRO A 166 -26.91 6.29 13.06
CA PRO A 166 -25.63 6.22 13.76
C PRO A 166 -25.67 6.67 15.22
N ILE A 167 -26.39 7.74 15.56
CA ILE A 167 -26.50 8.23 16.95
C ILE A 167 -27.19 7.24 17.90
N GLY A 168 -28.04 6.35 17.35
CA GLY A 168 -28.72 5.31 18.11
C GLY A 168 -28.01 3.97 18.10
N LEU A 169 -26.88 3.85 17.39
CA LEU A 169 -26.08 2.63 17.34
C LEU A 169 -25.13 2.59 18.53
N GLN A 170 -25.14 1.47 19.25
CA GLN A 170 -24.09 1.14 20.21
C GLN A 170 -22.84 0.68 19.45
N CYS A 171 -22.10 1.65 18.89
CA CYS A 171 -20.84 1.36 18.25
C CYS A 171 -19.84 0.80 19.29
N PRO A 172 -19.01 -0.18 18.91
CA PRO A 172 -17.95 -0.68 19.77
C PRO A 172 -17.02 0.43 20.25
N GLU A 173 -16.51 0.27 21.46
CA GLU A 173 -15.61 1.24 22.07
C GLU A 173 -14.40 1.53 21.16
N GLY A 174 -14.08 2.81 20.99
CA GLY A 174 -13.02 3.25 20.09
C GLY A 174 -13.37 3.18 18.61
N SER A 175 -14.64 3.06 18.22
CA SER A 175 -15.10 3.18 16.83
C SER A 175 -16.25 4.19 16.68
N GLN A 176 -16.23 4.95 15.59
CA GLN A 176 -17.26 5.94 15.27
C GLN A 176 -17.48 6.04 13.77
N ILE A 177 -18.76 6.09 13.35
CA ILE A 177 -19.12 6.43 11.97
C ILE A 177 -18.94 7.94 11.79
N ILE A 178 -18.07 8.34 10.86
CA ILE A 178 -17.73 9.75 10.60
C ILE A 178 -18.34 10.29 9.31
N ALA A 179 -18.71 9.41 8.38
CA ALA A 179 -19.38 9.78 7.15
C ALA A 179 -20.11 8.58 6.54
N VAL A 180 -21.08 8.88 5.67
CA VAL A 180 -21.77 7.88 4.85
C VAL A 180 -21.71 8.32 3.40
N LEU A 181 -21.21 7.46 2.52
CA LEU A 181 -21.29 7.65 1.07
C LEU A 181 -22.50 6.86 0.54
N ARG A 182 -23.43 7.59 -0.09
CA ARG A 182 -24.64 7.03 -0.71
C ARG A 182 -24.65 7.36 -2.19
N GLY A 183 -24.42 6.35 -3.02
CA GLY A 183 -24.10 6.59 -4.43
C GLY A 183 -22.86 7.47 -4.53
N ASP A 184 -22.98 8.64 -5.14
CA ASP A 184 -21.88 9.62 -5.27
C ASP A 184 -21.94 10.74 -4.22
N SER A 185 -22.89 10.69 -3.28
CA SER A 185 -23.09 11.74 -2.27
C SER A 185 -22.44 11.38 -0.94
N LEU A 186 -21.42 12.16 -0.54
CA LEU A 186 -20.80 12.07 0.77
C LEU A 186 -21.60 12.88 1.80
N ILE A 187 -22.07 12.21 2.85
CA ILE A 187 -22.88 12.79 3.94
C ILE A 187 -22.03 12.79 5.21
N LEU A 188 -21.63 13.99 5.66
CA LEU A 188 -20.84 14.17 6.88
C LEU A 188 -21.71 14.24 8.13
N ASP A 189 -22.86 14.93 8.06
CA ASP A 189 -23.86 15.03 9.14
C ASP A 189 -24.73 13.76 9.22
N CYS A 190 -24.06 12.61 9.33
CA CYS A 190 -24.69 11.30 9.22
C CYS A 190 -25.33 10.80 10.53
N GLU A 191 -25.21 11.52 11.64
CA GLU A 191 -25.68 11.06 12.96
C GLU A 191 -27.15 10.62 12.99
N THR A 192 -28.00 11.32 12.22
CA THR A 192 -29.46 11.13 12.20
C THR A 192 -29.98 10.46 10.95
N ILE A 193 -29.11 10.15 9.98
CA ILE A 193 -29.54 9.53 8.73
C ILE A 193 -29.75 8.03 8.93
N GLU A 194 -30.81 7.51 8.32
CA GLU A 194 -31.05 6.08 8.29
C GLU A 194 -30.04 5.40 7.35
N ILE A 195 -29.35 4.38 7.86
CA ILE A 195 -28.44 3.53 7.11
C ILE A 195 -29.22 2.62 6.16
N ARG A 196 -28.85 2.64 4.89
CA ARG A 196 -29.51 1.89 3.80
C ARG A 196 -28.55 0.87 3.19
N MET A 197 -29.13 -0.11 2.50
CA MET A 197 -28.35 -0.99 1.64
C MET A 197 -27.58 -0.18 0.59
N ALA A 198 -26.38 -0.65 0.26
CA ALA A 198 -25.41 -0.01 -0.63
C ALA A 198 -24.80 1.30 -0.11
N ASP A 199 -25.15 1.74 1.10
CA ASP A 199 -24.36 2.78 1.78
C ASP A 199 -22.96 2.25 2.09
N GLN A 200 -21.97 3.14 2.01
CA GLN A 200 -20.62 2.88 2.50
C GLN A 200 -20.40 3.71 3.77
N LEU A 201 -20.19 3.02 4.89
CA LEU A 201 -19.99 3.63 6.19
C LEU A 201 -18.49 3.86 6.41
N PHE A 202 -18.08 5.11 6.57
CA PHE A 202 -16.71 5.46 6.93
C PHE A 202 -16.60 5.44 8.45
N VAL A 203 -15.81 4.50 8.96
CA VAL A 203 -15.65 4.28 10.40
C VAL A 203 -14.21 4.58 10.79
N LEU A 204 -14.03 5.56 11.67
CA LEU A 204 -12.75 5.87 12.29
C LEU A 204 -12.67 5.16 13.65
N GLY A 205 -11.53 4.55 13.95
CA GLY A 205 -11.37 3.92 15.25
C GLY A 205 -10.02 3.28 15.51
N THR A 206 -9.85 2.71 16.71
CA THR A 206 -8.72 1.84 17.05
C THR A 206 -8.83 0.51 16.30
N PRO A 207 -7.72 -0.26 16.15
CA PRO A 207 -7.78 -1.59 15.53
C PRO A 207 -8.84 -2.51 16.16
N GLU A 208 -8.98 -2.47 17.49
CA GLU A 208 -9.99 -3.21 18.24
C GLU A 208 -11.40 -2.71 17.94
N GLY A 209 -11.59 -1.38 17.89
CA GLY A 209 -12.87 -0.75 17.55
C GLY A 209 -13.34 -1.12 16.15
N ILE A 210 -12.47 -1.03 15.14
CA ILE A 210 -12.77 -1.43 13.76
C ILE A 210 -13.11 -2.92 13.66
N SER A 211 -12.35 -3.78 14.34
CA SER A 211 -12.63 -5.22 14.40
C SER A 211 -14.00 -5.50 15.05
N GLY A 212 -14.31 -4.81 16.14
CA GLY A 212 -15.62 -4.87 16.79
C GLY A 212 -16.73 -4.39 15.86
N PHE A 213 -16.52 -3.30 15.13
CA PHE A 213 -17.51 -2.74 14.21
C PHE A 213 -17.81 -3.73 13.08
N ASN A 214 -16.77 -4.38 12.54
CA ASN A 214 -16.92 -5.46 11.57
C ASN A 214 -17.79 -6.60 12.12
N GLN A 215 -17.61 -7.00 13.39
CA GLN A 215 -18.46 -8.00 14.04
C GLN A 215 -19.90 -7.53 14.22
N MET A 216 -20.11 -6.28 14.61
CA MET A 216 -21.43 -5.67 14.79
C MET A 216 -22.22 -5.63 13.47
N MET A 217 -21.55 -5.36 12.35
CA MET A 217 -22.14 -5.41 11.00
C MET A 217 -22.66 -6.81 10.65
N GLY A 218 -22.18 -7.86 11.31
CA GLY A 218 -22.49 -9.26 11.04
C GLY A 218 -21.38 -9.90 10.21
N VAL A 219 -20.74 -10.94 10.75
CA VAL A 219 -19.69 -11.73 10.10
C VAL A 219 -20.21 -13.16 10.00
N LYS A 220 -20.26 -13.74 8.80
CA LYS A 220 -20.78 -15.11 8.63
C LYS A 220 -19.81 -16.12 9.22
N ARG A 221 -18.51 -15.87 9.05
CA ARG A 221 -17.42 -16.66 9.63
C ARG A 221 -16.13 -15.84 9.58
N THR A 222 -15.37 -15.83 10.67
CA THR A 222 -14.02 -15.27 10.64
C THR A 222 -13.16 -16.04 9.64
N ALA A 223 -12.69 -15.35 8.60
CA ALA A 223 -11.83 -15.95 7.58
C ALA A 223 -10.60 -16.63 8.20
N SER A 224 -10.33 -17.85 7.75
CA SER A 224 -9.36 -18.76 8.33
C SER A 224 -8.46 -19.40 7.28
N ASP A 225 -8.98 -19.69 6.09
CA ASP A 225 -8.25 -20.26 4.95
C ASP A 225 -8.04 -19.19 3.87
N PHE A 226 -6.79 -18.83 3.64
CA PHE A 226 -6.37 -17.79 2.71
C PHE A 226 -5.51 -18.39 1.61
N ILE A 227 -5.76 -17.97 0.38
CA ILE A 227 -4.94 -18.34 -0.77
C ILE A 227 -4.42 -17.08 -1.42
N ILE A 228 -3.11 -17.05 -1.67
CA ILE A 228 -2.42 -15.96 -2.35
C ILE A 228 -1.85 -16.51 -3.65
N LEU A 229 -2.24 -15.91 -4.77
CA LEU A 229 -1.76 -16.24 -6.11
C LEU A 229 -0.63 -15.28 -6.48
N GLY A 230 0.59 -15.80 -6.54
CA GLY A 230 1.79 -15.06 -6.91
C GLY A 230 2.62 -14.64 -5.70
N ALA A 231 3.87 -15.09 -5.67
CA ALA A 231 4.87 -14.75 -4.66
C ALA A 231 5.64 -13.47 -5.03
N THR A 232 4.91 -12.41 -5.39
CA THR A 232 5.49 -11.08 -5.50
C THR A 232 5.89 -10.55 -4.13
N VAL A 233 6.59 -9.40 -4.06
CA VAL A 233 6.87 -8.73 -2.77
C VAL A 233 5.56 -8.53 -1.98
N ILE A 234 4.49 -8.07 -2.63
CA ILE A 234 3.18 -7.88 -1.99
C ILE A 234 2.64 -9.21 -1.47
N GLY A 235 2.64 -10.27 -2.30
CA GLY A 235 2.13 -11.59 -1.91
C GLY A 235 2.89 -12.20 -0.74
N ILE A 236 4.23 -12.13 -0.77
CA ILE A 236 5.10 -12.61 0.32
C ILE A 236 4.82 -11.84 1.62
N GLN A 237 4.75 -10.51 1.55
CA GLN A 237 4.54 -9.70 2.76
C GLN A 237 3.12 -9.85 3.31
N THR A 238 2.12 -10.01 2.44
CA THR A 238 0.75 -10.33 2.84
C THR A 238 0.70 -11.69 3.54
N ALA A 239 1.39 -12.71 2.99
CA ALA A 239 1.50 -14.02 3.62
C ALA A 239 2.14 -13.94 5.02
N ARG A 240 3.21 -13.14 5.18
CA ARG A 240 3.88 -12.93 6.49
C ARG A 240 2.94 -12.29 7.51
N LEU A 241 2.18 -11.26 7.12
CA LEU A 241 1.23 -10.57 7.99
C LEU A 241 0.05 -11.47 8.40
N LEU A 242 -0.40 -12.35 7.50
CA LEU A 242 -1.45 -13.33 7.80
C LEU A 242 -0.92 -14.47 8.68
N GLU A 243 0.29 -14.94 8.45
CA GLU A 243 0.98 -15.94 9.29
C GLU A 243 1.15 -15.42 10.73
N SER A 244 1.58 -14.17 10.92
CA SER A 244 1.74 -13.58 12.26
C SER A 244 0.42 -13.49 13.02
N LYS A 245 -0.71 -13.44 12.30
CA LYS A 245 -2.08 -13.49 12.84
C LYS A 245 -2.63 -14.91 12.94
N LYS A 246 -1.77 -15.93 12.83
CA LYS A 246 -2.08 -17.37 12.96
C LYS A 246 -3.15 -17.85 11.98
N ARG A 247 -3.16 -17.30 10.76
CA ARG A 247 -4.06 -17.73 9.69
C ARG A 247 -3.43 -18.84 8.86
N TYR A 248 -4.27 -19.71 8.29
CA TYR A 248 -3.80 -20.73 7.37
C TYR A 248 -3.69 -20.11 5.98
N VAL A 249 -2.48 -20.12 5.41
CA VAL A 249 -2.18 -19.45 4.14
C VAL A 249 -1.55 -20.44 3.18
N LYS A 250 -2.06 -20.49 1.94
CA LYS A 250 -1.39 -21.13 0.81
C LYS A 250 -0.87 -20.06 -0.13
N LEU A 251 0.41 -20.11 -0.48
CA LEU A 251 1.03 -19.21 -1.46
C LEU A 251 1.43 -20.02 -2.68
N ILE A 252 0.87 -19.68 -3.85
CA ILE A 252 1.07 -20.41 -5.11
C ILE A 252 1.91 -19.54 -6.05
N ASP A 253 3.03 -20.06 -6.57
CA ASP A 253 3.85 -19.36 -7.55
C ASP A 253 4.53 -20.31 -8.56
N ALA A 254 4.75 -19.84 -9.78
CA ALA A 254 5.34 -20.64 -10.85
C ALA A 254 6.87 -20.80 -10.71
N ASP A 255 7.56 -19.85 -10.07
CA ASP A 255 9.02 -19.91 -9.90
C ASP A 255 9.41 -20.93 -8.83
N SER A 256 9.99 -22.05 -9.28
CA SER A 256 10.42 -23.14 -8.39
C SER A 256 11.57 -22.72 -7.47
N ALA A 257 12.50 -21.88 -7.91
CA ALA A 257 13.62 -21.44 -7.10
C ALA A 257 13.13 -20.52 -5.96
N LEU A 258 12.23 -19.59 -6.28
CA LEU A 258 11.58 -18.72 -5.31
C LEU A 258 10.75 -19.54 -4.31
N CYS A 259 9.92 -20.48 -4.78
CA CYS A 259 9.13 -21.35 -3.92
C CYS A 259 9.99 -22.13 -2.91
N ARG A 260 11.12 -22.69 -3.35
CA ARG A 260 12.07 -23.39 -2.46
C ARG A 260 12.68 -22.47 -1.42
N LYS A 261 12.99 -21.22 -1.79
CA LYS A 261 13.49 -20.20 -0.84
C LYS A 261 12.43 -19.89 0.21
N LEU A 262 11.20 -19.61 -0.22
CA LEU A 262 10.10 -19.24 0.67
C LEU A 262 9.69 -20.39 1.61
N ALA A 263 9.71 -21.64 1.13
CA ALA A 263 9.41 -22.81 1.94
C ALA A 263 10.36 -23.00 3.14
N ARG A 264 11.55 -22.40 3.09
CA ARG A 264 12.52 -22.39 4.21
C ARG A 264 12.34 -21.20 5.16
N GLN A 265 11.66 -20.15 4.71
CA GLN A 265 11.48 -18.91 5.46
C GLN A 265 10.18 -18.90 6.26
N PHE A 266 9.10 -19.42 5.66
CA PHE A 266 7.81 -19.52 6.32
C PHE A 266 7.73 -20.72 7.25
N SER A 267 7.02 -20.57 8.37
CA SER A 267 6.86 -21.64 9.36
C SER A 267 5.59 -22.44 9.13
N THR A 268 4.52 -21.77 8.70
CA THR A 268 3.17 -22.32 8.60
C THR A 268 2.52 -22.12 7.23
N VAL A 269 3.00 -21.16 6.44
CA VAL A 269 2.49 -20.93 5.08
C VAL A 269 2.84 -22.12 4.18
N LYS A 270 1.82 -22.71 3.55
CA LYS A 270 2.01 -23.77 2.56
C LYS A 270 2.44 -23.16 1.23
N ILE A 271 3.69 -23.39 0.85
CA ILE A 271 4.23 -22.94 -0.45
C ILE A 271 3.98 -23.99 -1.51
N ILE A 272 3.34 -23.60 -2.61
CA ILE A 272 2.97 -24.48 -3.72
C ILE A 272 3.64 -23.96 -4.98
N ASN A 273 4.46 -24.80 -5.60
CA ASN A 273 5.02 -24.47 -6.90
C ASN A 273 4.07 -24.93 -8.01
N GLY A 274 3.56 -23.99 -8.80
CA GLY A 274 2.66 -24.29 -9.90
C GLY A 274 2.11 -23.04 -10.58
N ASN A 275 1.52 -23.22 -11.76
CA ASN A 275 0.97 -22.13 -12.54
C ASN A 275 -0.38 -21.67 -11.95
N THR A 276 -0.48 -20.41 -11.53
CA THR A 276 -1.69 -19.84 -10.92
C THR A 276 -2.89 -19.77 -11.87
N VAL A 277 -2.67 -19.87 -13.19
CA VAL A 277 -3.76 -19.92 -14.17
C VAL A 277 -4.16 -21.34 -14.57
N ASP A 278 -3.56 -22.39 -14.01
CA ASP A 278 -3.91 -23.79 -14.29
C ASP A 278 -5.14 -24.24 -13.48
N PRO A 279 -6.30 -24.49 -14.12
CA PRO A 279 -7.51 -24.91 -13.41
C PRO A 279 -7.36 -26.25 -12.67
N HIS A 280 -6.48 -27.15 -13.13
CA HIS A 280 -6.26 -28.43 -12.45
C HIS A 280 -5.55 -28.24 -11.11
N LEU A 281 -4.51 -27.42 -11.09
CA LEU A 281 -3.81 -27.04 -9.86
C LEU A 281 -4.78 -26.36 -8.88
N LEU A 282 -5.56 -25.38 -9.34
CA LEU A 282 -6.50 -24.64 -8.49
C LEU A 282 -7.56 -25.56 -7.86
N ARG A 283 -8.02 -26.59 -8.59
CA ARG A 283 -8.93 -27.60 -8.05
C ARG A 283 -8.23 -28.50 -7.03
N MET A 284 -7.02 -28.98 -7.32
CA MET A 284 -6.25 -29.83 -6.41
C MET A 284 -5.96 -29.14 -5.07
N GLU A 285 -5.67 -27.84 -5.10
CA GLU A 285 -5.38 -27.05 -3.90
C GLU A 285 -6.63 -26.52 -3.18
N ASN A 286 -7.82 -26.95 -3.65
CA ASN A 286 -9.13 -26.58 -3.11
C ASN A 286 -9.37 -25.06 -3.07
N VAL A 287 -8.96 -24.35 -4.13
CA VAL A 287 -9.05 -22.89 -4.16
C VAL A 287 -10.47 -22.37 -3.99
N SER A 288 -11.45 -23.10 -4.53
CA SER A 288 -12.88 -22.76 -4.41
C SER A 288 -13.45 -22.88 -3.00
N ARG A 289 -12.71 -23.44 -2.03
CA ARG A 289 -13.13 -23.59 -0.63
C ARG A 289 -12.45 -22.59 0.32
N ALA A 290 -11.50 -21.80 -0.18
CA ALA A 290 -10.86 -20.78 0.61
C ALA A 290 -11.88 -19.72 1.02
N ASP A 291 -11.69 -19.16 2.22
CA ASP A 291 -12.52 -18.05 2.68
C ASP A 291 -12.14 -16.77 1.91
N VAL A 292 -10.85 -16.60 1.59
CA VAL A 292 -10.32 -15.44 0.85
C VAL A 292 -9.31 -15.88 -0.21
N LEU A 293 -9.45 -15.30 -1.40
CA LEU A 293 -8.50 -15.41 -2.51
C LEU A 293 -7.89 -14.03 -2.79
N LEU A 294 -6.56 -13.97 -2.81
CA LEU A 294 -5.75 -12.77 -3.08
C LEU A 294 -4.87 -12.97 -4.30
#